data_AF-A0A9W4EAZ1-F1
#
_entry.id   AF-A0A9W4EAZ1-F1
#
_cell.length_a   1.000
_cell.length_b   1.000
_cell.length_c   1.000
_cell.angle_alpha   90.00
_cell.angle_beta   90.00
_cell.angle_gamma   90.00
#
_symmetry.space_group_name_H-M   'P 1'
#
loop_
_entity.id
_entity.type
_entity.pdbx_description
1 polymer ?
#
loop_
_entity_poly.entity_id
_entity_poly.type
_entity_poly.pdbx_seq_one_letter_code
_entity_poly.pdbx_strand_id
1 'polypeptide(L)'
;MIDIAPGNPDALYPYENLLPVVELLIANGNRFTAAGDGFQRQPHGWVCELELPLDFDLLTREVTFPPIIKAGPQGDGVLDMGTWCLISGPGERASRIVMPKQVE
;
A
#
# COMPACT_ATOMS: atom_id res chain seq x y z
N MET A 1 -14.48 -11.47 -4.30
CA MET A 1 -13.05 -11.82 -4.20
C MET A 1 -12.34 -11.26 -5.42
N ILE A 2 -11.40 -10.35 -5.16
CA ILE A 2 -10.58 -9.61 -6.11
C ILE A 2 -9.23 -10.31 -6.15
N ASP A 3 -8.83 -10.78 -7.32
CA ASP A 3 -7.53 -11.41 -7.52
C ASP A 3 -6.52 -10.35 -7.96
N ILE A 4 -5.45 -10.18 -7.19
CA ILE A 4 -4.39 -9.22 -7.51
C ILE A 4 -3.30 -9.91 -8.31
N ALA A 5 -2.97 -9.36 -9.48
CA ALA A 5 -1.83 -9.81 -10.26
C ALA A 5 -0.50 -9.34 -9.64
N PRO A 6 0.59 -10.11 -9.75
CA PRO A 6 1.92 -9.65 -9.38
C PRO A 6 2.32 -8.36 -10.12
N GLY A 7 2.98 -7.44 -9.41
CA GLY A 7 3.69 -6.29 -9.96
C GLY A 7 4.54 -6.61 -11.19
N ASN A 8 4.36 -5.87 -12.28
CA ASN A 8 5.30 -5.86 -13.41
C ASN A 8 6.21 -4.62 -13.28
N PRO A 9 7.52 -4.79 -13.01
CA PRO A 9 8.45 -3.66 -12.86
C PRO A 9 8.64 -2.85 -14.15
N ASP A 10 8.39 -3.47 -15.32
CA ASP A 10 8.52 -2.82 -16.63
C ASP A 10 7.22 -2.12 -17.07
N ALA A 11 6.15 -2.19 -16.27
CA ALA A 11 4.91 -1.50 -16.56
C ALA A 11 5.08 0.02 -16.49
N LEU A 12 4.36 0.74 -17.37
CA LEU A 12 4.33 2.20 -17.35
C LEU A 12 3.83 2.77 -16.02
N TYR A 13 2.89 2.04 -15.38
CA TYR A 13 2.31 2.37 -14.08
C TYR A 13 2.45 1.19 -13.12
N PRO A 14 3.59 1.07 -12.40
CA PRO A 14 3.89 -0.10 -11.56
C PRO A 14 2.92 -0.33 -10.38
N TYR A 15 2.12 0.68 -10.04
CA TYR A 15 1.15 0.67 -8.94
C TYR A 15 -0.25 0.17 -9.33
N GLU A 16 -0.53 -0.05 -10.63
CA GLU A 16 -1.89 -0.39 -11.10
C GLU A 16 -2.46 -1.64 -10.43
N ASN A 17 -1.61 -2.62 -10.13
CA ASN A 17 -2.03 -3.85 -9.47
C ASN A 17 -2.57 -3.63 -8.05
N LEU A 18 -2.17 -2.54 -7.39
CA LEU A 18 -2.65 -2.20 -6.05
C LEU A 18 -3.85 -1.23 -6.07
N LEU A 19 -4.25 -0.70 -7.22
CA LEU A 19 -5.44 0.17 -7.32
C LEU A 19 -6.71 -0.50 -6.79
N PRO A 20 -7.03 -1.77 -7.11
CA PRO A 20 -8.24 -2.41 -6.59
C PRO A 20 -8.27 -2.48 -5.05
N VAL A 21 -7.10 -2.60 -4.41
CA VAL A 21 -6.97 -2.62 -2.95
C VAL A 21 -7.28 -1.24 -2.37
N VAL A 22 -6.74 -0.18 -2.98
CA VAL A 22 -7.03 1.20 -2.58
C VAL A 22 -8.50 1.52 -2.76
N GLU A 23 -9.07 1.21 -3.93
CA GLU A 23 -10.47 1.45 -4.25
C GLU A 23 -11.41 0.76 -3.25
N LEU A 24 -11.12 -0.50 -2.88
CA LEU A 24 -11.86 -1.23 -1.87
C LEU A 24 -11.83 -0.52 -0.51
N LEU A 25 -10.65 -0.06 -0.06
CA LEU A 25 -10.49 0.63 1.22
C LEU A 25 -11.20 2.00 1.23
N ILE A 26 -11.13 2.76 0.13
CA ILE A 26 -11.84 4.03 -0.03
C ILE A 26 -13.36 3.80 -0.03
N ALA A 27 -13.84 2.81 -0.77
CA ALA A 27 -15.26 2.45 -0.81
C ALA A 27 -15.82 2.06 0.56
N ASN A 28 -14.95 1.60 1.47
CA ASN A 28 -15.29 1.23 2.86
C ASN A 28 -14.91 2.30 3.89
N GLY A 29 -14.73 3.55 3.45
CA GLY A 29 -14.67 4.71 4.34
C GLY A 29 -13.26 5.23 4.65
N ASN A 30 -12.21 4.62 4.09
CA ASN A 30 -10.87 5.21 4.12
C ASN A 30 -10.78 6.40 3.15
N ARG A 31 -9.73 7.20 3.27
CA ARG A 31 -9.51 8.43 2.49
C ARG A 31 -8.02 8.60 2.20
N PHE A 32 -7.70 9.26 1.10
CA PHE A 32 -6.33 9.72 0.90
C PHE A 32 -5.96 10.80 1.91
N THR A 33 -4.69 10.86 2.30
CA THR A 33 -4.20 11.94 3.16
C THR A 33 -4.22 13.29 2.44
N ALA A 34 -4.20 14.39 3.20
CA ALA A 34 -4.07 15.73 2.62
C ALA A 34 -2.78 15.94 1.79
N ALA A 35 -1.81 15.03 1.88
CA ALA A 35 -0.54 15.11 1.15
C ALA A 35 -0.64 14.63 -0.32
N GLY A 36 -1.72 13.95 -0.72
CA GLY A 36 -1.88 13.49 -2.09
C GLY A 36 -3.19 12.75 -2.37
N ASP A 37 -3.54 12.62 -3.64
CA ASP A 37 -4.73 11.93 -4.16
C ASP A 37 -4.35 10.63 -4.90
N GLY A 38 -3.68 9.71 -4.19
CA GLY A 38 -3.34 8.38 -4.71
C GLY A 38 -1.86 8.04 -4.61
N PHE A 39 -1.37 7.26 -5.58
CA PHE A 39 0.03 6.83 -5.62
C PHE A 39 0.96 7.97 -6.06
N GLN A 40 1.92 8.29 -5.20
CA GLN A 40 2.96 9.28 -5.46
C GLN A 40 4.31 8.58 -5.62
N ARG A 41 5.11 9.08 -6.57
CA ARG A 41 6.49 8.59 -6.76
C ARG A 41 7.36 9.09 -5.61
N GLN A 42 8.02 8.16 -4.93
CA GLN A 42 9.00 8.40 -3.87
C GLN A 42 10.38 7.85 -4.30
N PRO A 43 11.48 8.23 -3.63
CA PRO A 43 12.82 7.73 -3.96
C PRO A 43 12.96 6.20 -3.95
N HIS A 44 12.16 5.53 -3.12
CA HIS A 44 12.21 4.08 -2.91
C HIS A 44 11.08 3.30 -3.62
N GLY A 45 10.22 3.97 -4.40
CA GLY A 45 9.07 3.30 -5.03
C GLY A 45 7.85 4.20 -5.20
N TRP A 46 6.68 3.59 -5.25
CA TRP A 46 5.40 4.33 -5.26
C TRP A 46 4.70 4.15 -3.92
N VAL A 47 4.10 5.22 -3.41
CA VAL A 47 3.41 5.19 -2.12
C VAL A 47 2.03 5.81 -2.24
N CYS A 48 1.02 5.11 -1.75
CA CYS A 48 -0.33 5.63 -1.54
C CYS A 48 -0.60 5.69 -0.03
N GLU A 49 -0.81 6.89 0.51
CA GLU A 49 -1.04 7.08 1.94
C GLU A 49 -2.54 7.26 2.23
N LEU A 50 -3.05 6.52 3.22
CA LEU A 50 -4.45 6.54 3.64
C LEU A 50 -4.63 7.08 5.06
N GLU A 51 -5.69 7.85 5.31
CA GLU A 51 -5.93 8.54 6.58
C GLU A 51 -6.27 7.59 7.73
N LEU A 52 -6.98 6.50 7.45
CA LEU A 52 -7.40 5.52 8.46
C LEU A 52 -6.53 4.26 8.38
N PRO A 53 -6.43 3.49 9.50
CA PRO A 53 -5.81 2.16 9.47
C PRO A 53 -6.42 1.30 8.37
N LEU A 54 -5.60 0.46 7.75
CA LEU A 54 -6.06 -0.44 6.71
C LEU A 54 -6.92 -1.54 7.35
N ASP A 55 -8.09 -1.80 6.78
CA ASP A 55 -8.99 -2.84 7.27
C ASP A 55 -8.51 -4.21 6.75
N PHE A 56 -7.62 -4.86 7.49
CA PHE A 56 -7.05 -6.15 7.09
C PHE A 56 -8.07 -7.31 7.16
N ASP A 57 -9.13 -7.18 7.95
CA ASP A 57 -10.22 -8.17 7.98
C ASP A 57 -11.02 -8.10 6.66
N LEU A 58 -11.32 -6.89 6.19
CA LEU A 58 -11.91 -6.65 4.87
C LEU A 58 -10.99 -7.18 3.76
N LEU A 59 -9.71 -6.82 3.80
CA LEU A 59 -8.75 -7.27 2.78
C LEU A 59 -8.62 -8.79 2.73
N THR A 60 -8.62 -9.48 3.88
CA THR A 60 -8.54 -10.94 3.93
C THR A 60 -9.79 -11.62 3.37
N ARG A 61 -10.97 -10.98 3.46
CA ARG A 61 -12.23 -11.52 2.94
C ARG A 61 -12.41 -11.26 1.45
N GLU A 62 -11.95 -10.11 0.98
CA GLU A 62 -12.25 -9.63 -0.36
C GLU A 62 -11.09 -9.74 -1.35
N VAL A 63 -9.85 -9.90 -0.89
CA VAL A 63 -8.66 -9.84 -1.75
C VAL A 63 -7.80 -11.09 -1.62
N THR A 64 -7.43 -11.67 -2.77
CA THR A 64 -6.42 -12.72 -2.85
C THR A 64 -5.06 -12.09 -3.18
N PHE A 65 -4.15 -12.06 -2.20
CA PHE A 65 -2.80 -11.53 -2.42
C PHE A 65 -1.84 -12.62 -2.96
N PRO A 66 -1.13 -12.38 -4.08
CA PRO A 66 -0.05 -13.26 -4.52
C PRO A 66 1.14 -13.18 -3.56
N PRO A 67 2.04 -14.18 -3.53
CA PRO A 67 3.14 -14.25 -2.55
C PRO A 67 4.10 -13.05 -2.54
N ILE A 68 4.18 -12.32 -3.65
CA ILE A 68 5.03 -11.13 -3.82
C ILE A 68 4.43 -9.88 -3.14
N ILE A 69 3.14 -9.91 -2.83
CA ILE A 69 2.45 -8.83 -2.11
C ILE A 69 2.38 -9.21 -0.62
N LYS A 70 2.90 -8.33 0.23
CA LYS A 70 2.95 -8.50 1.68
C LYS A 70 1.97 -7.54 2.33
N ALA A 71 0.87 -8.07 2.85
CA ALA A 71 0.00 -7.37 3.79
C ALA A 71 0.57 -7.53 5.21
N GLY A 72 0.88 -6.42 5.87
CA GLY A 72 1.46 -6.38 7.20
C GLY A 72 0.56 -5.67 8.20
N PRO A 73 -0.36 -6.37 8.89
CA PRO A 73 -1.29 -5.76 9.85
C PRO A 73 -0.59 -5.01 10.99
N GLN A 74 0.57 -5.50 11.44
CA GLN A 74 1.36 -4.85 12.50
C GLN A 74 2.00 -3.54 12.04
N GLY A 75 2.37 -3.48 10.75
CA GLY A 75 2.94 -2.30 10.13
C GLY A 75 1.88 -1.35 9.59
N ASP A 76 0.62 -1.78 9.45
CA ASP A 76 -0.46 -1.01 8.81
C ASP A 76 -0.15 -0.68 7.33
N GLY A 77 0.40 -1.66 6.60
CA GLY A 77 0.82 -1.50 5.20
C GLY A 77 0.58 -2.71 4.30
N VAL A 78 0.50 -2.46 3.00
CA VAL A 78 0.48 -3.48 1.93
C VAL A 78 1.56 -3.14 0.91
N LEU A 79 2.56 -4.01 0.76
CA LEU A 79 3.72 -3.80 -0.12
C LEU A 79 3.71 -4.81 -1.28
N ASP A 80 3.72 -4.34 -2.52
CA ASP A 80 4.12 -5.14 -3.67
C ASP A 80 5.65 -5.10 -3.81
N MET A 81 6.31 -6.22 -3.52
CA MET A 81 7.77 -6.34 -3.61
C MET A 81 8.27 -6.38 -5.05
N GLY A 82 7.41 -6.66 -6.04
CA GLY A 82 7.78 -6.72 -7.45
C GLY A 82 7.98 -5.34 -8.07
N THR A 83 7.21 -4.36 -7.59
CA THR A 83 7.21 -2.98 -8.12
C THR A 83 7.61 -1.93 -7.08
N TRP A 84 7.86 -2.34 -5.84
CA TRP A 84 8.09 -1.45 -4.69
C TRP A 84 6.95 -0.43 -4.51
N CYS A 85 5.71 -0.90 -4.67
CA CYS A 85 4.51 -0.09 -4.46
C CYS A 85 3.91 -0.37 -3.09
N LEU A 86 3.64 0.68 -2.31
CA LEU A 86 3.23 0.58 -0.92
C LEU A 86 1.94 1.36 -0.66
N ILE A 87 0.93 0.69 -0.11
CA ILE A 87 -0.22 1.34 0.53
C ILE A 87 0.08 1.44 2.02
N SER A 88 0.02 2.65 2.60
CA SER A 88 0.33 2.88 4.01
C SER A 88 -0.81 3.56 4.77
N GLY A 89 -1.24 2.96 5.87
CA GLY A 89 -2.06 3.61 6.89
C GLY A 89 -1.22 4.40 7.91
N PRO A 90 -1.86 5.01 8.92
CA PRO A 90 -1.18 5.77 9.98
C PRO A 90 -0.07 5.01 10.71
N GLY A 91 -0.23 3.71 10.93
CA GLY A 91 0.78 2.89 11.62
C GLY A 91 2.10 2.81 10.85
N GLU A 92 2.01 2.61 9.53
CA GLU A 92 3.18 2.50 8.64
C GLU A 92 3.89 3.85 8.50
N ARG A 93 3.13 4.95 8.48
CA ARG A 93 3.73 6.29 8.48
C ARG A 93 4.45 6.58 9.80
N ALA A 94 3.89 6.18 10.94
CA ALA A 94 4.52 6.37 12.24
C ALA A 94 5.84 5.58 12.34
N SER A 95 5.90 4.35 11.82
CA SER A 95 7.12 3.54 11.85
C SER A 95 8.28 4.18 11.08
N ARG A 96 8.01 4.84 9.94
CA ARG A 96 9.01 5.58 9.15
C ARG A 96 9.58 6.80 9.87
N ILE A 97 8.79 7.45 10.73
CA ILE A 97 9.24 8.59 11.54
C ILE A 97 10.17 8.14 12.68
N VAL A 98 9.97 6.92 13.20
CA VAL A 98 10.72 6.37 14.34
C VAL A 98 12.00 5.66 13.88
N MET A 99 12.17 5.35 12.59
CA MET A 99 13.44 4.85 12.08
C MET A 99 14.52 5.94 12.21
N PRO A 100 15.56 5.75 13.06
CA PRO A 100 16.71 6.64 13.04
C PRO A 100 17.31 6.58 11.64
N LYS A 101 17.69 7.73 11.07
CA LYS A 101 18.50 7.81 9.86
C LYS A 101 19.57 6.72 9.94
N GLN A 102 19.53 5.77 8.99
CA GLN A 102 20.68 4.88 8.78
C GLN A 102 21.86 5.83 8.54
N VAL A 103 22.76 5.87 9.51
CA VAL A 103 24.03 6.58 9.39
C VAL A 103 24.83 5.79 8.37
N GLU A 104 25.22 6.46 7.28
CA GLU A 104 26.15 5.94 6.26
C GLU A 104 27.46 5.42 6.87
#